data_AF-A0A6A4P706-F1
#
_entry.id   AF-A0A6A4P706-F1
#
_cell.length_a   1.000
_cell.length_b   1.000
_cell.length_c   1.000
_cell.angle_alpha   90.00
_cell.angle_beta   90.00
_cell.angle_gamma   90.00
#
_symmetry.space_group_name_H-M   'P 1'
#
loop_
_entity.id
_entity.type
_entity.pdbx_description
1 polymer ?
#
loop_
_entity_poly.entity_id
_entity_poly.type
_entity_poly.pdbx_seq_one_letter_code
_entity_poly.pdbx_strand_id
1 'polypeptide(L)'
;MNVIAFIGIITVVLGATLAFAQKDIKRNLAYSTMSQLGYIVLALGCGSIIHSMETIVGYSPDKSQNMVLMGGLTKHAPITKTSFLIGTLSLCGIPPFACFWSKDEILNDSWLYSPIFAIIACSTA
;
A
#
# COMPACT_ATOMS: atom_id res chain seq x y z
N MET A 1 21.83 0.12 -17.06
CA MET A 1 21.16 0.14 -15.75
C MET A 1 20.33 1.41 -15.52
N ASN A 2 20.83 2.60 -15.90
CA ASN A 2 20.07 3.87 -15.91
C ASN A 2 18.64 3.79 -16.49
N VAL A 3 18.45 3.18 -17.65
CA VAL A 3 17.12 3.10 -18.31
C VAL A 3 16.11 2.31 -17.47
N ILE A 4 16.55 1.20 -16.87
CA ILE A 4 15.69 0.34 -16.04
C ILE A 4 15.33 1.06 -14.73
N ALA A 5 16.30 1.74 -14.11
CA ALA A 5 16.07 2.58 -12.93
C ALA A 5 15.09 3.73 -13.24
N PHE A 6 15.23 4.38 -14.40
CA PHE A 6 14.35 5.47 -14.84
C PHE A 6 12.91 4.99 -15.06
N ILE A 7 12.73 3.85 -15.74
CA ILE A 7 11.41 3.21 -15.92
C ILE A 7 10.83 2.82 -14.56
N GLY A 8 11.65 2.26 -13.66
CA GLY A 8 11.23 1.89 -12.30
C GLY A 8 10.70 3.08 -11.51
N ILE A 9 11.40 4.21 -11.53
CA ILE A 9 10.98 5.45 -10.84
C ILE A 9 9.67 5.98 -11.40
N ILE A 10 9.51 6.04 -12.73
CA ILE A 10 8.26 6.46 -13.35
C ILE A 10 7.10 5.56 -12.91
N THR A 11 7.32 4.25 -12.88
CA THR A 11 6.29 3.27 -12.52
C THR A 11 5.86 3.42 -11.06
N VAL A 12 6.81 3.59 -10.14
CA VAL A 12 6.56 3.78 -8.71
C VAL A 12 5.82 5.10 -8.43
N VAL A 13 6.23 6.20 -9.07
CA VAL A 13 5.59 7.51 -8.93
C VAL A 13 4.16 7.49 -9.47
N LEU A 14 3.94 6.87 -10.64
CA LEU A 14 2.59 6.72 -11.22
C LEU A 14 1.70 5.85 -10.33
N GLY A 15 2.22 4.73 -9.82
CA GLY A 15 1.49 3.85 -8.89
C GLY A 15 1.06 4.57 -7.62
N ALA A 16 1.96 5.33 -7.00
CA ALA A 16 1.68 6.10 -5.78
C ALA A 16 0.66 7.23 -6.02
N THR A 17 0.80 7.97 -7.12
CA THR A 17 -0.12 9.08 -7.46
C THR A 17 -1.52 8.56 -7.76
N LEU A 18 -1.62 7.47 -8.52
CA LEU A 18 -2.89 6.84 -8.85
C LEU A 18 -3.55 6.26 -7.60
N ALA A 19 -2.81 5.60 -6.70
CA ALA A 19 -3.35 5.10 -5.43
C ALA A 19 -4.03 6.21 -4.60
N PHE A 20 -3.43 7.39 -4.50
CA PHE A 20 -4.02 8.51 -3.77
C PHE A 20 -5.34 9.03 -4.35
N ALA A 21 -5.54 8.93 -5.67
CA ALA A 21 -6.74 9.41 -6.35
C ALA A 21 -7.92 8.43 -6.30
N GLN A 22 -7.68 7.21 -5.85
CA GLN A 22 -8.67 6.14 -5.84
C GLN A 22 -9.67 6.32 -4.71
N LYS A 23 -10.96 6.07 -5.00
CA LYS A 23 -12.03 6.03 -3.99
C LYS A 23 -12.46 4.60 -3.64
N ASP A 24 -12.11 3.64 -4.48
CA ASP A 24 -12.47 2.23 -4.29
C ASP A 24 -11.32 1.46 -3.64
N ILE A 25 -11.60 0.74 -2.55
CA ILE A 25 -10.54 0.08 -1.76
C ILE A 25 -9.79 -1.01 -2.55
N LYS A 26 -10.51 -1.82 -3.35
CA LYS A 26 -9.89 -2.88 -4.18
C LYS A 26 -8.95 -2.30 -5.22
N ARG A 27 -9.38 -1.19 -5.84
CA ARG A 27 -8.62 -0.54 -6.90
C ARG A 27 -7.42 0.18 -6.31
N ASN A 28 -7.58 0.88 -5.19
CA ASN A 28 -6.47 1.45 -4.43
C ASN A 28 -5.40 0.40 -4.08
N LEU A 29 -5.82 -0.75 -3.55
CA LEU A 29 -4.90 -1.83 -3.17
C LEU A 29 -4.17 -2.42 -4.39
N ALA A 30 -4.86 -2.57 -5.53
CA ALA A 30 -4.24 -3.01 -6.77
C ALA A 30 -3.17 -2.01 -7.26
N TYR A 31 -3.41 -0.70 -7.17
CA TYR A 31 -2.40 0.30 -7.53
C TYR A 31 -1.19 0.26 -6.59
N SER A 32 -1.39 0.00 -5.30
CA SER A 32 -0.27 -0.13 -4.37
C SER A 32 0.56 -1.40 -4.61
N THR A 33 -0.03 -2.50 -5.13
CA THR A 33 0.72 -3.71 -5.51
C THR A 33 1.77 -3.47 -6.61
N MET A 34 1.55 -2.47 -7.47
CA MET A 34 2.56 -2.10 -8.47
C MET A 34 3.81 -1.49 -7.82
N SER A 35 3.65 -0.89 -6.65
CA SER A 35 4.75 -0.25 -5.91
C SER A 35 5.38 -1.17 -4.85
N GLN A 36 4.71 -2.25 -4.42
CA GLN A 36 5.27 -3.19 -3.44
C GLN A 36 4.59 -4.57 -3.50
N LEU A 37 5.35 -5.66 -3.36
CA LEU A 37 4.79 -7.03 -3.38
C LEU A 37 4.04 -7.42 -2.08
N GLY A 38 4.14 -6.62 -1.01
CA GLY A 38 3.57 -6.90 0.32
C GLY A 38 2.04 -6.83 0.46
N TYR A 39 1.33 -6.40 -0.59
CA TYR A 39 -0.13 -6.19 -0.53
C TYR A 39 -0.97 -7.46 -0.64
N ILE A 40 -0.39 -8.63 -0.92
CA ILE A 40 -1.14 -9.89 -1.10
C ILE A 40 -1.88 -10.29 0.18
N VAL A 41 -1.22 -10.20 1.34
CA VAL A 41 -1.85 -10.49 2.64
C VAL A 41 -2.92 -9.44 2.98
N LEU A 42 -2.68 -8.18 2.63
CA LEU A 42 -3.66 -7.10 2.80
C LEU A 42 -4.88 -7.27 1.88
N ALA A 43 -4.69 -7.83 0.68
CA ALA A 43 -5.75 -8.11 -0.27
C ALA A 43 -6.69 -9.21 0.21
N LEU A 44 -6.13 -10.27 0.81
CA LEU A 44 -6.92 -11.28 1.48
C LEU A 44 -7.70 -10.70 2.67
N GLY A 45 -7.10 -9.78 3.42
CA GLY A 45 -7.79 -9.02 4.48
C GLY A 45 -8.97 -8.20 3.96
N CYS A 46 -8.87 -7.63 2.75
CA CYS A 46 -9.92 -6.80 2.14
C CYS A 46 -11.25 -7.54 1.93
N GLY A 47 -11.25 -8.85 1.70
CA GLY A 47 -12.49 -9.65 1.61
C GLY A 47 -13.29 -9.64 2.91
N SER A 48 -12.61 -9.75 4.05
CA SER A 48 -13.26 -9.68 5.37
C SER A 48 -13.82 -8.28 5.70
N ILE A 49 -13.15 -7.23 5.20
CA ILE A 49 -13.56 -5.83 5.37
C ILE A 49 -14.85 -5.54 4.60
N ILE A 50 -14.94 -6.00 3.34
CA ILE A 50 -16.13 -5.79 2.50
C ILE A 50 -17.34 -6.51 3.11
N HIS A 51 -17.16 -7.76 3.55
CA HIS A 51 -18.25 -8.50 4.19
C HIS A 51 -18.70 -7.86 5.52
N SER A 52 -17.75 -7.35 6.31
CA SER A 52 -18.09 -6.60 7.52
C SER A 52 -18.76 -5.25 7.23
N MET A 53 -18.63 -4.68 6.03
CA MET A 53 -19.34 -3.47 5.63
C MET A 53 -20.77 -3.76 5.15
N GLU A 54 -21.03 -4.94 4.59
CA GLU A 54 -22.38 -5.35 4.16
C GLU A 54 -23.37 -5.40 5.33
N THR A 55 -22.92 -5.75 6.53
CA THR A 55 -23.76 -5.76 7.73
C THR A 55 -24.12 -4.36 8.25
N ILE A 56 -23.36 -3.34 7.88
CA ILE A 56 -23.53 -1.95 8.35
C ILE A 56 -24.27 -1.10 7.31
N VAL A 57 -23.90 -1.23 6.04
CA VAL A 57 -24.39 -0.39 4.92
C VAL A 57 -25.51 -1.06 4.12
N GLY A 58 -25.71 -2.38 4.30
CA GLY A 58 -26.58 -3.19 3.47
C GLY A 58 -25.91 -3.65 2.17
N TYR A 59 -26.47 -4.67 1.52
CA TYR A 59 -25.87 -5.26 0.31
C TYR A 59 -25.98 -4.29 -0.89
N SER A 60 -24.91 -3.54 -1.13
CA SER A 60 -24.74 -2.73 -2.34
C SER A 60 -23.24 -2.64 -2.67
N PRO A 61 -22.78 -3.27 -3.77
CA PRO A 61 -21.36 -3.45 -4.05
C PRO A 61 -20.60 -2.13 -4.25
N ASP A 62 -21.26 -1.10 -4.80
CA ASP A 62 -20.64 0.21 -5.04
C ASP A 62 -20.50 1.03 -3.76
N LYS A 63 -21.41 0.84 -2.79
CA LYS A 63 -21.35 1.57 -1.50
C LYS A 63 -20.40 0.91 -0.51
N SER A 64 -20.35 -0.43 -0.46
CA SER A 64 -19.47 -1.16 0.45
C SER A 64 -17.99 -1.07 0.09
N GLN A 65 -17.66 -0.70 -1.16
CA GLN A 65 -16.28 -0.57 -1.66
C GLN A 65 -15.74 0.87 -1.59
N ASN A 66 -16.62 1.86 -1.41
CA ASN A 66 -16.26 3.26 -1.40
C ASN A 66 -15.61 3.65 -0.06
N MET A 67 -14.34 4.05 -0.10
CA MET A 67 -13.53 4.40 1.08
C MET A 67 -14.13 5.54 1.90
N VAL A 68 -14.92 6.44 1.30
CA VAL A 68 -15.58 7.55 2.01
C VAL A 68 -16.62 7.04 3.01
N LEU A 69 -17.26 5.91 2.71
CA LEU A 69 -18.32 5.32 3.53
C LEU A 69 -17.80 4.25 4.50
N MET A 70 -16.51 3.92 4.43
CA MET A 70 -15.89 2.84 5.19
C MET A 70 -15.52 3.20 6.65
N GLY A 71 -16.08 4.28 7.19
CA GLY A 71 -15.81 4.72 8.57
C GLY A 71 -16.33 3.75 9.64
N GLY A 72 -15.70 3.76 10.83
CA GLY A 72 -16.23 3.06 12.02
C GLY A 72 -16.05 1.52 12.05
N LEU A 73 -15.36 0.95 11.05
CA LEU A 73 -15.16 -0.50 10.94
C LEU A 73 -14.28 -1.12 12.04
N THR A 74 -13.55 -0.28 12.77
CA THR A 74 -12.67 -0.66 13.89
C THR A 74 -13.36 -1.47 14.98
N LYS A 75 -14.69 -1.29 15.18
CA LYS A 75 -15.44 -1.98 16.23
C LYS A 75 -15.94 -3.37 15.82
N HIS A 76 -16.11 -3.62 14.52
CA HIS A 76 -16.74 -4.83 14.01
C HIS A 76 -15.72 -5.95 13.69
N ALA A 77 -14.49 -5.58 13.32
CA ALA A 77 -13.45 -6.55 12.94
C ALA A 77 -12.08 -6.22 13.60
N PRO A 78 -11.89 -6.52 14.91
CA PRO A 78 -10.68 -6.15 15.64
C PRO A 78 -9.42 -6.92 15.20
N ILE A 79 -9.57 -8.18 14.76
CA ILE A 79 -8.46 -9.03 14.31
C ILE A 79 -7.96 -8.59 12.92
N THR A 80 -8.88 -8.27 12.01
CA THR A 80 -8.53 -7.74 10.68
C THR A 80 -7.85 -6.38 10.79
N LYS A 81 -8.26 -5.54 11.75
CA LYS A 81 -7.60 -4.26 12.02
C LYS A 81 -6.12 -4.46 12.38
N THR A 82 -5.81 -5.35 13.31
CA THR A 82 -4.44 -5.52 13.79
C THR A 82 -3.54 -6.13 12.72
N SER A 83 -4.03 -7.10 11.94
CA SER A 83 -3.26 -7.66 10.83
C SER A 83 -3.03 -6.63 9.71
N PHE A 84 -4.05 -5.82 9.38
CA PHE A 84 -3.93 -4.74 8.41
C PHE A 84 -2.94 -3.68 8.88
N LEU A 85 -3.04 -3.26 10.16
CA LEU A 85 -2.13 -2.28 10.74
C LEU A 85 -0.69 -2.78 10.76
N ILE A 86 -0.43 -4.02 11.20
CA ILE A 86 0.92 -4.62 11.18
C ILE A 86 1.46 -4.72 9.75
N GLY A 87 0.61 -5.09 8.77
CA GLY A 87 0.99 -5.12 7.37
C GLY A 87 1.39 -3.74 6.82
N THR A 88 0.61 -2.70 7.13
CA THR A 88 0.93 -1.31 6.74
C THR A 88 2.18 -0.77 7.43
N LEU A 89 2.40 -1.10 8.71
CA LEU A 89 3.61 -0.74 9.45
C LEU A 89 4.86 -1.43 8.87
N SER A 90 4.71 -2.68 8.41
CA SER A 90 5.77 -3.40 7.71
C SER A 90 6.11 -2.73 6.38
N LEU A 91 5.12 -2.35 5.56
CA LEU A 91 5.32 -1.68 4.27
C LEU A 91 6.02 -0.32 4.37
N CYS A 92 5.70 0.45 5.42
CA CYS A 92 6.32 1.74 5.72
C CYS A 92 7.80 1.61 6.14
N GLY A 93 8.31 0.38 6.28
CA GLY A 93 9.71 0.15 6.63
C GLY A 93 10.05 0.63 8.03
N ILE A 94 9.23 0.32 9.04
CA ILE A 94 9.57 0.65 10.43
C ILE A 94 10.70 -0.29 10.89
N PRO A 95 11.68 0.16 11.71
CA PRO A 95 12.88 -0.60 12.06
C PRO A 95 12.73 -2.05 12.57
N PRO A 96 11.62 -2.49 13.22
CA PRO A 96 11.50 -3.88 13.64
C PRO A 96 11.03 -4.83 12.52
N PHE A 97 10.68 -4.34 11.33
CA PHE A 97 10.14 -5.16 10.24
C PHE A 97 11.14 -5.38 9.09
N ALA A 98 11.02 -6.51 8.41
CA ALA A 98 11.94 -6.92 7.34
C ALA A 98 11.99 -5.95 6.14
N CYS A 99 10.91 -5.19 5.88
CA CYS A 99 10.87 -4.25 4.76
C CYS A 99 11.80 -3.04 4.95
N PHE A 100 12.16 -2.70 6.19
CA PHE A 100 13.15 -1.65 6.48
C PHE A 100 14.52 -2.04 5.91
N TRP A 101 15.02 -3.22 6.26
CA TRP A 101 16.30 -3.73 5.77
C TRP A 101 16.36 -3.82 4.24
N SER A 102 15.31 -4.33 3.60
CA SER A 102 15.26 -4.39 2.13
C SER A 102 15.20 -3.02 1.47
N LYS A 103 14.49 -2.04 2.06
CA LYS A 103 14.45 -0.68 1.52
C LYS A 103 15.76 0.08 1.72
N ASP A 104 16.38 -0.02 2.90
CA ASP A 104 17.65 0.65 3.19
C ASP A 104 18.79 0.15 2.30
N GLU A 105 18.86 -1.15 2.03
CA GLU A 105 19.87 -1.71 1.13
C GLU A 105 19.72 -1.17 -0.30
N ILE A 106 18.49 -1.16 -0.84
CA ILE A 106 18.19 -0.59 -2.17
C ILE A 106 18.47 0.92 -2.20
N LEU A 107 18.17 1.65 -1.12
CA LEU A 107 18.42 3.09 -1.05
C LEU A 107 19.92 3.38 -0.99
N ASN A 108 20.68 2.62 -0.20
CA ASN A 108 22.12 2.79 -0.06
C ASN A 108 22.85 2.50 -1.39
N ASP A 109 22.45 1.44 -2.10
CA ASP A 109 22.95 1.15 -3.44
C ASP A 109 22.58 2.25 -4.45
N SER A 110 21.40 2.85 -4.30
CA SER A 110 20.96 3.97 -5.14
C SER A 110 21.75 5.26 -4.88
N TRP A 111 22.09 5.54 -3.62
CA TRP A 111 22.93 6.66 -3.21
C TRP A 111 24.35 6.55 -3.80
N LEU A 112 24.90 5.34 -3.84
CA LEU A 112 26.21 5.07 -4.48
C LEU A 112 26.18 5.29 -6.00
N TYR A 113 25.02 5.10 -6.63
CA TYR A 113 24.88 5.23 -8.08
C TYR A 113 24.61 6.68 -8.52
N SER A 114 23.62 7.34 -7.93
CA SER A 114 23.41 8.78 -8.10
C SER A 114 22.50 9.37 -7.01
N PRO A 115 22.83 10.54 -6.44
CA PRO A 115 22.06 11.14 -5.36
C PRO A 115 20.64 11.56 -5.79
N ILE A 116 20.44 11.94 -7.05
CA ILE A 116 19.13 12.41 -7.55
C ILE A 116 18.10 11.29 -7.58
N PHE A 117 18.47 10.09 -8.07
CA PHE A 117 17.57 8.94 -8.06
C PHE A 117 17.29 8.46 -6.63
N ALA A 118 18.27 8.58 -5.74
CA ALA A 118 18.10 8.19 -4.35
C ALA A 118 17.14 9.12 -3.57
N ILE A 119 17.15 10.43 -3.85
CA ILE A 119 16.20 11.39 -3.26
C ILE A 119 14.76 11.07 -3.69
N ILE A 120 14.54 10.74 -4.97
CA ILE A 120 13.20 10.40 -5.50
C ILE A 120 12.71 9.04 -4.96
N ALA A 121 13.62 8.07 -4.82
CA ALA A 121 13.32 6.78 -4.21
C ALA A 121 12.96 6.97 -2.72
N CYS A 122 13.68 7.83 -2.00
CA CYS A 122 13.39 8.16 -0.60
C CYS A 122 12.03 8.83 -0.42
N SER A 123 11.65 9.76 -1.30
CA SER A 123 10.34 10.45 -1.19
C SER A 123 9.13 9.56 -1.48
N THR A 124 9.35 8.43 -2.16
CA THR A 124 8.27 7.48 -2.50
C THR A 124 8.26 6.25 -1.62
N ALA A 125 9.26 6.12 -0.73
CA ALA A 125 9.40 5.02 0.20
C ALA A 125 8.56 5.24 1.46
#